data_AF-A0A3N9TMX4-F1
#
_entry.id   AF-A0A3N9TMX4-F1
#
_cell.length_a   1.000
_cell.length_b   1.000
_cell.length_c   1.000
_cell.angle_alpha   90.00
_cell.angle_beta   90.00
_cell.angle_gamma   90.00
#
_symmetry.space_group_name_H-M   'P 1'
#
loop_
_entity.id
_entity.type
_entity.pdbx_description
1 polymer ?
#
loop_
_entity_poly.entity_id
_entity_poly.type
_entity_poly.pdbx_seq_one_letter_code
_entity_poly.pdbx_strand_id
1 'polypeptide(L)' 'LYVDDAQTLYDEFVCKGAIILAPPVDKAHGMREFTIGTPDGHRMVVGQDLERE' A
#
# COMPACT_ATOMS: atom_id res chain seq x y z
N LEU A 1 4.38 5.84 -3.44
CA LEU A 1 4.46 6.50 -2.11
C LEU A 1 5.26 5.59 -1.21
N TYR A 2 6.28 6.11 -0.52
CA TYR A 2 7.05 5.31 0.43
C TYR A 2 6.56 5.57 1.85
N VAL A 3 6.40 4.52 2.65
CA VAL A 3 5.87 4.60 4.02
C VAL A 3 6.64 3.65 4.93
N ASP A 4 6.72 4.01 6.21
CA ASP A 4 7.39 3.16 7.22
C ASP A 4 6.55 1.92 7.58
N ASP A 5 5.21 2.01 7.54
CA ASP A 5 4.31 0.88 7.82
C ASP A 5 3.16 0.81 6.82
N ALA A 6 3.32 -0.02 5.79
CA ALA A 6 2.34 -0.20 4.72
C ALA A 6 1.08 -0.92 5.21
N GLN A 7 1.20 -1.79 6.22
CA GLN A 7 0.08 -2.55 6.76
C GLN A 7 -0.91 -1.65 7.51
N THR A 8 -0.42 -0.84 8.45
CA THR A 8 -1.23 0.11 9.21
C THR A 8 -1.94 1.10 8.30
N LEU A 9 -1.25 1.63 7.29
CA LEU A 9 -1.85 2.55 6.33
C LEU A 9 -2.91 1.86 5.46
N TYR A 10 -2.68 0.60 5.07
CA TYR A 10 -3.68 -0.21 4.38
C TYR A 10 -4.94 -0.41 5.24
N ASP A 11 -4.80 -0.79 6.51
CA ASP A 11 -5.92 -0.99 7.43
C ASP A 11 -6.72 0.30 7.64
N GLU A 12 -6.03 1.45 7.78
CA GLU A 12 -6.69 2.76 7.83
C GLU A 12 -7.48 3.06 6.55
N PHE A 13 -6.91 2.77 5.38
CA PHE A 13 -7.57 3.00 4.10
C PHE A 13 -8.78 2.10 3.89
N VAL A 14 -8.68 0.82 4.26
CA VAL A 14 -9.82 -0.10 4.26
C VAL A 14 -10.93 0.41 5.19
N CYS A 15 -10.58 0.84 6.41
CA CYS A 15 -11.54 1.38 7.37
C CYS A 15 -12.23 2.65 6.85
N LYS A 16 -11.50 3.49 6.11
CA LYS A 16 -12.03 4.73 5.48
C LYS A 16 -12.81 4.47 4.18
N GLY A 17 -12.93 3.21 3.74
CA GLY A 17 -13.66 2.87 2.51
C GLY A 17 -12.90 3.21 1.22
N ALA A 18 -11.57 3.26 1.27
CA ALA A 18 -10.75 3.44 0.09
C ALA A 18 -10.90 2.26 -0.88
N ILE A 19 -10.74 2.52 -2.17
CA ILE A 19 -10.78 1.48 -3.20
C ILE A 19 -9.41 0.77 -3.18
N ILE A 20 -9.37 -0.45 -2.67
CA ILE A 20 -8.16 -1.28 -2.70
C ILE A 20 -8.12 -2.06 -4.01
N LEU A 21 -7.05 -1.87 -4.79
CA LEU A 21 -6.82 -2.60 -6.04
C LEU A 21 -5.94 -3.84 -5.82
N ALA A 22 -5.00 -3.76 -4.87
CA ALA A 22 -4.17 -4.88 -4.46
C ALA A 22 -3.80 -4.74 -2.97
N PRO A 23 -3.92 -5.80 -2.16
CA PRO A 23 -3.49 -5.79 -0.77
C PRO A 23 -1.97 -5.72 -0.64
N PRO A 24 -1.43 -5.36 0.54
CA PRO A 24 0.01 -5.36 0.81
C PRO A 24 0.60 -6.75 0.61
N VAL A 25 1.62 -6.82 -0.25
CA VAL A 25 2.33 -8.05 -0.58
C VAL A 25 3.83 -7.81 -0.60
N ASP A 26 4.56 -8.75 -0.02
CA ASP A 26 6.01 -8.75 -0.02
C ASP A 26 6.51 -9.15 -1.40
N LYS A 27 7.39 -8.33 -1.96
CA LYS A 27 8.04 -8.56 -3.24
C LYS A 27 9.45 -9.06 -3.03
N ALA A 28 9.95 -9.80 -4.01
CA ALA A 28 11.28 -10.38 -4.02
C ALA A 28 12.43 -9.35 -3.93
N HIS A 29 12.14 -8.05 -4.13
CA HIS A 29 13.11 -6.96 -4.06
C HIS A 29 13.07 -6.23 -2.71
N GLY A 30 12.62 -6.88 -1.63
CA GLY A 30 12.70 -6.35 -0.27
C GLY A 30 11.64 -5.29 0.05
N MET A 31 10.55 -5.22 -0.71
CA MET A 31 9.51 -4.19 -0.51
C MET A 31 8.15 -4.84 -0.28
N ARG A 32 7.37 -4.28 0.65
CA ARG A 32 5.95 -4.56 0.82
C ARG A 32 5.15 -3.49 0.10
N GLU A 33 4.37 -3.89 -0.90
CA GLU A 33 3.63 -2.94 -1.73
C GLU A 33 2.13 -3.25 -1.76
N PHE A 34 1.30 -2.20 -1.70
CA PHE A 34 -0.14 -2.28 -1.96
C PHE A 34 -0.58 -1.22 -2.95
N THR A 35 -1.72 -1.44 -3.61
CA THR A 35 -2.25 -0.50 -4.61
C THR A 35 -3.63 -0.03 -4.23
N ILE A 36 -3.81 1.28 -4.22
CA ILE A 36 -5.11 1.94 -4.04
C ILE A 36 -5.57 2.60 -5.32
N GLY A 37 -6.88 2.60 -5.52
CA GLY A 37 -7.57 3.32 -6.57
C GLY A 37 -8.23 4.58 -6.02
N THR A 38 -8.30 5.61 -6.86
CA THR A 38 -9.19 6.74 -6.64
C THR A 38 -10.48 6.54 -7.43
N PRO A 39 -11.60 7.13 -7.00
CA PRO A 39 -12.86 7.12 -7.76
C PRO A 39 -12.71 7.65 -9.20
N ASP A 40 -11.73 8.53 -9.42
CA ASP A 40 -11.40 9.12 -10.72
C ASP A 40 -10.67 8.14 -11.68
N GLY A 41 -10.34 6.93 -11.22
CA GLY A 41 -9.64 5.91 -12.01
C GLY A 41 -8.12 5.93 -11.89
N HIS A 42 -7.53 6.88 -11.16
CA HIS A 42 -6.10 6.85 -10.86
C HIS A 42 -5.75 5.69 -9.91
N ARG A 43 -4.53 5.15 -10.09
CA ARG A 43 -3.94 4.15 -9.20
C ARG A 43 -2.70 4.71 -8.53
N MET A 44 -2.57 4.46 -7.24
CA MET A 44 -1.38 4.81 -6.47
C MET A 44 -0.81 3.54 -5.86
N VAL A 45 0.50 3.35 -6.02
CA VAL A 45 1.25 2.28 -5.37
C VAL A 45 1.91 2.85 -4.12
N VAL A 46 1.68 2.18 -3.00
CA VAL A 46 2.31 2.46 -1.72
C VAL A 46 3.26 1.32 -1.44
N GLY A 47 4.51 1.65 -1.11
CA GLY A 47 5.57 0.71 -0.81
C GLY A 47 6.20 1.02 0.54
N GLN A 48 6.53 -0.02 1.28
CA GLN A 48 7.36 -0.02 2.46
C GLN A 48 8.59 -0.86 2.15
N ASP A 49 9.75 -0.40 2.57
CA ASP A 49 10.99 -1.18 2.51
C ASP A 49 11.10 -2.05 3.74
N LEU A 50 11.35 -3.33 3.51
CA LEU A 50 11.46 -4.34 4.55
C LEU A 50 12.91 -4.48 5.05
N GLU A 51 13.87 -3.81 4.41
CA GLU A 51 15.29 -3.84 4.77
C GLU A 51 15.69 -2.60 5.60
N ARG A 52 14.82 -1.59 5.67
CA ARG A 52 15.02 -0.35 6.41
C ARG A 52 14.25 -0.38 7.73
N GLU A 53 14.89 -0.91 8.76
CA GLU A 53 14.40 -0.94 10.16
C GLU A 53 14.70 0.37 10.91
#